data_AF-A0A3C0ISA4-F1
#
_entry.id   AF-A0A3C0ISA4-F1
#
_cell.length_a   1.000
_cell.length_b   1.000
_cell.length_c   1.000
_cell.angle_alpha   90.00
_cell.angle_beta   90.00
_cell.angle_gamma   90.00
#
_symmetry.space_group_name_H-M   'P 1'
#
loop_
_entity.id
_entity.type
_entity.pdbx_description
1 polymer ?
#
loop_
_entity_poly.entity_id
_entity_poly.type
_entity_poly.pdbx_seq_one_letter_code
_entity_poly.pdbx_strand_id
1 'polypeptide(L)'
;AGNFNLVNTEELYDKLGIQPGDFQKQSDLAAMMETVHHYLVEEDERNPNGADVAALLRKATPLFDGGYTIGGLLGNGHSFVMRDAHGIRPAYYFINDDVIVAASERAAIRTSF
;
A
#
# COMPACT_ATOMS: atom_id res chain seq x y z
N ALA A 1 5.92 -2.64 -3.25
CA ALA A 1 5.86 -3.44 -4.50
C ALA A 1 4.45 -3.98 -4.67
N GLY A 2 4.00 -4.31 -5.88
CA GLY A 2 2.66 -4.85 -6.07
C GLY A 2 2.21 -4.92 -7.53
N ASN A 3 0.99 -5.40 -7.71
CA ASN A 3 0.25 -5.35 -8.97
C ASN A 3 -0.86 -4.33 -8.81
N PHE A 4 -0.84 -3.24 -9.57
CA PHE A 4 -1.78 -2.14 -9.39
C PHE A 4 -1.99 -1.36 -10.69
N ASN A 5 -3.14 -0.71 -10.78
CA ASN A 5 -3.42 0.36 -11.73
C ASN A 5 -4.42 1.31 -11.07
N LEU A 6 -4.03 2.56 -10.85
CA LEU A 6 -4.92 3.60 -10.34
C LEU A 6 -5.41 4.49 -11.46
N VAL A 7 -6.61 5.04 -11.32
CA VAL A 7 -7.22 5.94 -12.32
C VAL A 7 -7.36 7.37 -11.83
N ASN A 8 -7.07 7.63 -10.55
CA ASN A 8 -7.26 8.93 -9.90
C ASN A 8 -5.97 9.51 -9.31
N THR A 9 -4.81 9.28 -9.94
CA THR A 9 -3.51 9.75 -9.43
C THR A 9 -3.43 11.27 -9.27
N GLU A 10 -4.00 12.04 -10.20
CA GLU A 10 -4.07 13.51 -10.10
C GLU A 10 -4.88 13.96 -8.88
N GLU A 11 -6.03 13.34 -8.63
CA GLU A 11 -6.87 13.63 -7.47
C GLU A 11 -6.16 13.32 -6.14
N LEU A 12 -5.35 12.27 -6.11
CA LEU A 12 -4.53 11.96 -4.94
C LEU A 12 -3.54 13.08 -4.64
N TYR A 13 -2.79 13.54 -5.65
CA TYR A 13 -1.82 14.62 -5.46
C TYR A 13 -2.48 15.93 -5.04
N ASP A 14 -3.61 16.29 -5.66
CA ASP A 14 -4.39 17.47 -5.30
C ASP A 14 -4.87 17.41 -3.84
N LYS A 15 -5.35 16.24 -3.40
CA LYS A 15 -5.80 16.03 -2.03
C LYS A 15 -4.68 16.13 -1.00
N LEU A 16 -3.47 15.72 -1.37
CA LEU A 16 -2.28 15.82 -0.53
C LEU A 16 -1.63 17.21 -0.57
N GLY A 17 -2.07 18.09 -1.48
CA GLY A 17 -1.44 19.39 -1.70
C GLY A 17 -0.01 19.29 -2.26
N ILE A 18 0.30 18.19 -2.96
CA ILE A 18 1.62 17.90 -3.52
C ILE A 18 1.61 18.25 -5.00
N GLN A 19 2.62 18.99 -5.47
CA GLN A 19 2.87 19.15 -6.90
C GLN A 19 3.93 18.13 -7.34
N PRO A 20 3.53 17.00 -7.93
CA PRO A 20 4.47 15.99 -8.40
C PRO A 20 5.29 16.53 -9.58
N GLY A 21 6.54 16.09 -9.69
CA GLY A 21 7.34 16.29 -10.90
C GLY A 21 6.77 15.53 -12.10
N ASP A 22 7.19 15.89 -13.31
CA ASP A 22 6.65 15.32 -14.56
C ASP A 22 6.74 13.79 -14.65
N PHE A 23 7.80 13.21 -14.08
CA PHE A 23 7.97 11.76 -14.02
C PHE A 23 7.08 11.09 -12.96
N GLN A 24 6.86 11.74 -11.81
CA GLN A 24 6.01 11.20 -10.74
C GLN A 24 4.54 11.16 -11.13
N LYS A 25 4.08 12.12 -11.94
CA LYS A 25 2.72 12.14 -12.51
C LYS A 25 2.38 10.90 -13.32
N GLN A 26 3.38 10.29 -13.95
CA GLN A 26 3.20 9.12 -14.81
C GLN A 26 3.22 7.79 -14.03
N SER A 27 3.37 7.84 -12.71
CA SER A 27 3.57 6.66 -11.87
C SER A 27 2.50 6.54 -10.79
N ASP A 28 1.61 5.57 -10.96
CA ASP A 28 0.63 5.18 -9.92
C ASP A 28 1.33 4.79 -8.62
N LEU A 29 2.49 4.14 -8.72
CA LEU A 29 3.28 3.76 -7.56
C LEU A 29 3.71 4.98 -6.75
N ALA A 30 4.14 6.05 -7.44
CA ALA A 30 4.54 7.28 -6.76
C ALA A 30 3.34 7.88 -6.00
N ALA A 31 2.18 7.99 -6.64
CA ALA A 31 0.97 8.51 -6.00
C ALA A 31 0.54 7.66 -4.79
N MET A 32 0.60 6.33 -4.90
CA MET A 32 0.32 5.42 -3.78
C MET A 32 1.30 5.60 -2.63
N MET A 33 2.60 5.69 -2.93
CA MET A 33 3.64 5.85 -1.92
C MET A 33 3.50 7.18 -1.19
N GLU A 34 3.29 8.29 -1.91
CA GLU A 34 3.07 9.61 -1.30
C GLU A 34 1.82 9.62 -0.41
N THR A 35 0.73 8.98 -0.85
CA THR A 35 -0.49 8.89 -0.05
C THR A 35 -0.27 8.10 1.25
N VAL A 36 0.40 6.94 1.18
CA VAL A 36 0.73 6.16 2.40
C VAL A 36 1.70 6.92 3.29
N HIS A 37 2.71 7.57 2.70
CA HIS A 37 3.70 8.34 3.44
C HIS A 37 3.08 9.52 4.19
N HIS A 38 2.18 10.27 3.56
CA HIS A 38 1.46 11.38 4.18
C HIS A 38 0.76 10.94 5.47
N TYR A 39 -0.05 9.88 5.41
CA TYR A 39 -0.75 9.38 6.61
C TYR A 39 0.19 8.71 7.62
N LEU A 40 1.33 8.16 7.18
CA LEU A 40 2.36 7.66 8.09
C LEU A 40 2.99 8.79 8.89
N VAL A 41 3.28 9.94 8.26
CA VAL A 41 3.79 11.13 8.97
C VAL A 41 2.76 11.63 9.98
N GLU A 42 1.48 11.74 9.60
CA GLU A 42 0.43 12.12 10.55
C GLU A 42 0.34 11.19 11.76
N GLU A 43 0.44 9.87 11.57
CA GLU A 43 0.39 8.91 12.67
C GLU A 43 1.66 8.95 13.53
N ASP A 44 2.84 9.14 12.94
CA ASP A 44 4.09 9.28 13.69
C ASP A 44 4.14 10.58 14.50
N GLU A 45 3.60 11.69 13.97
CA GLU A 45 3.44 12.94 14.74
C GLU A 45 2.49 12.79 15.94
N ARG A 46 1.45 11.97 15.80
CA ARG A 46 0.49 11.67 16.88
C ARG A 46 1.06 10.69 17.90
N ASN A 47 1.80 9.69 17.44
CA ASN A 47 2.37 8.64 18.26
C ASN A 47 3.81 8.29 17.81
N PRO A 48 4.81 9.08 18.21
CA PRO A 48 6.18 8.92 17.76
C PRO A 48 6.73 7.52 18.04
N ASN A 49 7.27 6.85 17.01
CA ASN A 49 7.75 5.46 17.07
C ASN A 49 6.67 4.41 17.37
N GLY A 50 5.40 4.80 17.43
CA GLY A 50 4.25 3.94 17.72
C GLY A 50 3.16 4.01 16.67
N ALA A 51 3.47 4.45 15.45
CA ALA A 51 2.51 4.63 14.38
C ALA A 51 1.65 3.36 14.15
N ASP A 52 0.33 3.52 14.21
CA ASP A 52 -0.62 2.45 13.95
C ASP A 52 -0.77 2.25 12.43
N VAL A 53 -0.08 1.25 11.91
CA VAL A 53 -0.06 0.90 10.49
C VAL A 53 -1.45 0.52 9.97
N ALA A 54 -2.29 -0.12 10.79
CA ALA A 54 -3.63 -0.48 10.37
C ALA A 54 -4.52 0.77 10.27
N ALA A 55 -4.40 1.70 11.22
CA ALA A 55 -5.15 2.94 11.22
C ALA A 55 -4.77 3.84 10.04
N LEU A 56 -3.47 4.02 9.75
CA LEU A 56 -3.04 4.84 8.61
C LEU A 56 -3.50 4.24 7.27
N LEU A 57 -3.40 2.91 7.10
CA LEU A 57 -3.82 2.26 5.86
C LEU A 57 -5.32 2.39 5.65
N ARG A 58 -6.13 2.31 6.71
CA ARG A 58 -7.59 2.56 6.63
C ARG A 58 -7.92 3.99 6.21
N LYS A 59 -7.03 4.96 6.40
CA LYS A 59 -7.20 6.33 5.88
C LYS A 59 -6.72 6.45 4.44
N ALA A 60 -5.59 5.82 4.11
CA ALA A 60 -4.93 5.96 2.82
C ALA A 60 -5.64 5.18 1.70
N THR A 61 -5.96 3.91 1.92
CA THR A 61 -6.41 3.00 0.86
C THR A 61 -7.80 3.28 0.29
N PRO A 62 -8.78 3.86 1.03
CA PRO A 62 -10.06 4.25 0.43
C PRO A 62 -9.95 5.37 -0.60
N LEU A 63 -8.80 6.05 -0.69
CA LEU A 63 -8.57 7.10 -1.68
C LEU A 63 -8.15 6.55 -3.04
N PHE A 64 -7.68 5.31 -3.07
CA PHE A 64 -7.23 4.67 -4.29
C PHE A 64 -8.42 4.20 -5.10
N ASP A 65 -8.60 4.77 -6.30
CA ASP A 65 -9.54 4.28 -7.28
C ASP A 65 -8.81 3.43 -8.32
N GLY A 66 -9.22 2.17 -8.44
CA GLY A 66 -8.59 1.16 -9.28
C GLY A 66 -8.40 -0.19 -8.60
N GLY A 67 -7.68 -1.08 -9.27
CA GLY A 67 -7.39 -2.42 -8.77
C GLY A 67 -5.96 -2.52 -8.27
N TYR A 68 -5.74 -3.04 -7.07
CA TYR A 68 -4.41 -3.17 -6.49
C TYR A 68 -4.26 -4.34 -5.52
N THR A 69 -3.08 -4.96 -5.54
CA THR A 69 -2.50 -5.78 -4.48
C THR A 69 -1.11 -5.23 -4.22
N ILE A 70 -0.90 -4.61 -3.05
CA ILE A 70 0.37 -3.96 -2.70
C ILE A 70 0.92 -4.52 -1.40
N GLY A 71 2.25 -4.60 -1.32
CA GLY A 71 3.00 -4.86 -0.10
C GLY A 71 4.01 -3.74 0.17
N GLY A 72 4.15 -3.39 1.45
CA GLY A 72 5.08 -2.38 1.93
C GLY A 72 5.87 -2.83 3.15
N LEU A 73 7.05 -2.25 3.32
CA LEU A 73 7.94 -2.44 4.47
C LEU A 73 8.36 -1.07 4.99
N LEU A 74 8.18 -0.84 6.29
CA LEU A 74 8.62 0.35 6.99
C LEU A 74 10.02 0.14 7.55
N GLY A 75 10.75 1.24 7.82
CA GLY A 75 12.13 1.19 8.31
C GLY A 75 12.31 0.51 9.68
N ASN A 76 11.22 0.40 10.46
CA ASN A 76 11.19 -0.31 11.74
C ASN A 76 10.87 -1.81 11.61
N GLY A 77 10.75 -2.33 10.39
CA GLY A 77 10.46 -3.75 10.13
C GLY A 77 8.97 -4.09 10.07
N HIS A 78 8.06 -3.16 10.39
CA HIS A 78 6.63 -3.38 10.17
C HIS A 78 6.36 -3.53 8.67
N SER A 79 5.58 -4.54 8.32
CA SER A 79 5.18 -4.80 6.94
C SER A 79 3.68 -4.95 6.84
N PHE A 80 3.16 -4.69 5.65
CA PHE A 80 1.74 -4.82 5.38
C PHE A 80 1.51 -5.33 3.97
N VAL A 81 0.35 -5.95 3.77
CA VAL A 81 -0.19 -6.32 2.46
C VAL A 81 -1.62 -5.84 2.40
N MET A 82 -1.97 -5.15 1.32
CA MET A 82 -3.31 -4.60 1.08
C MET A 82 -3.82 -5.03 -0.28
N ARG A 83 -5.13 -5.23 -0.36
CA ARG A 83 -5.87 -5.54 -1.59
C ARG A 83 -7.02 -4.56 -1.73
N ASP A 84 -7.36 -4.20 -2.96
CA ASP A 84 -8.52 -3.39 -3.27
C ASP A 84 -9.82 -4.04 -2.76
N ALA A 85 -10.77 -3.20 -2.32
CA ALA A 85 -12.01 -3.65 -1.67
C ALA A 85 -12.90 -4.51 -2.58
N HIS A 86 -12.79 -4.34 -3.89
CA HIS A 86 -13.56 -5.08 -4.90
C HIS A 86 -12.89 -6.40 -5.32
N GLY A 87 -11.66 -6.64 -4.85
CA GLY A 87 -10.87 -7.82 -5.18
C GLY A 87 -10.47 -7.90 -6.66
N ILE A 88 -10.30 -6.78 -7.35
CA ILE A 88 -9.93 -6.68 -8.77
C ILE A 88 -8.61 -7.39 -9.06
N ARG A 89 -7.58 -7.16 -8.22
CA ARG A 89 -6.30 -7.86 -8.35
C ARG A 89 -6.25 -9.08 -7.42
N PRO A 90 -5.66 -10.20 -7.85
CA PRO A 90 -5.55 -11.39 -7.01
C PRO A 90 -4.55 -11.16 -5.87
N ALA A 91 -4.84 -11.75 -4.72
CA ALA A 91 -3.94 -11.83 -3.57
C ALA A 91 -4.22 -13.12 -2.81
N TYR A 92 -3.19 -13.91 -2.57
CA TYR A 92 -3.22 -15.12 -1.75
C TYR A 92 -2.28 -14.92 -0.57
N TYR A 93 -2.63 -15.50 0.57
CA TYR A 93 -1.77 -15.50 1.74
C TYR A 93 -1.69 -16.89 2.38
N PHE A 94 -0.60 -17.13 3.09
CA PHE A 94 -0.39 -18.29 3.94
C PHE A 94 0.22 -17.82 5.26
N ILE A 95 -0.30 -18.34 6.37
CA ILE A 95 0.15 -18.01 7.72
C ILE A 95 0.28 -19.32 8.50
N ASN A 96 1.42 -19.50 9.15
CA ASN A 96 1.65 -20.50 10.17
C ASN A 96 2.42 -19.86 11.35
N ASP A 97 2.93 -20.69 12.26
CA ASP A 97 3.65 -20.22 13.44
C ASP A 97 5.02 -19.58 13.13
N ASP A 98 5.58 -19.84 11.94
CA ASP A 98 6.93 -19.40 11.56
C ASP A 98 6.92 -18.20 10.60
N VAL A 99 5.97 -18.16 9.65
CA VAL A 99 5.98 -17.22 8.53
C VAL A 99 4.59 -16.72 8.14
N ILE A 100 4.57 -15.49 7.64
CA ILE A 100 3.46 -14.88 6.92
C ILE A 100 3.92 -14.63 5.49
N VAL A 101 3.18 -15.13 4.50
CA VAL A 101 3.50 -15.03 3.08
C VAL A 101 2.31 -14.49 2.32
N ALA A 102 2.55 -13.57 1.39
CA ALA A 102 1.55 -13.13 0.42
C ALA A 102 2.10 -13.11 -1.01
N ALA A 103 1.26 -13.48 -1.98
CA ALA A 103 1.62 -13.49 -3.40
C ALA A 103 0.40 -13.24 -4.30
N SER A 104 0.65 -12.80 -5.54
CA SER A 104 -0.38 -12.67 -6.58
C SER A 104 -0.92 -14.02 -7.07
N GLU A 105 -0.12 -15.09 -6.97
CA GLU A 105 -0.49 -16.44 -7.40
C GLU A 105 -0.36 -17.47 -6.28
N ARG A 106 -1.37 -18.32 -6.14
CA ARG A 106 -1.35 -19.46 -5.20
C ARG A 106 -0.17 -20.41 -5.44
N ALA A 107 0.23 -20.59 -6.70
CA ALA A 107 1.31 -21.50 -7.07
C ALA A 107 2.66 -21.09 -6.44
N ALA A 108 2.96 -19.78 -6.40
CA ALA A 108 4.20 -19.25 -5.83
C ALA A 108 4.34 -19.59 -4.34
N ILE A 109 3.24 -19.58 -3.59
CA ILE A 109 3.23 -19.98 -2.18
C ILE A 109 3.49 -21.48 -2.06
N ARG A 110 2.72 -22.31 -2.78
CA ARG A 110 2.79 -23.78 -2.69
C ARG A 110 4.12 -24.41 -3.09
N THR A 111 4.92 -23.72 -3.90
CA THR A 111 6.23 -24.23 -4.33
C THR A 111 7.37 -23.77 -3.43
N SER A 112 7.13 -22.81 -2.55
CA SER A 112 8.17 -22.15 -1.75
C SER A 112 8.07 -22.48 -0.25
N PHE A 113 6.87 -22.85 0.22
CA PHE A 113 6.54 -23.15 1.61
C PHE A 113 5.66 -24.40 1.66
#